data_AF-A0A2G2VNA1-F1
#
_entry.id   AF-A0A2G2VNA1-F1
#
_cell.length_a   1.000
_cell.length_b   1.000
_cell.length_c   1.000
_cell.angle_alpha   90.00
_cell.angle_beta   90.00
_cell.angle_gamma   90.00
#
_symmetry.space_group_name_H-M   'P 1'
#
loop_
_entity.id
_entity.type
_entity.pdbx_description
1 polymer ?
#
loop_
_entity_poly.entity_id
_entity_poly.type
_entity_poly.pdbx_seq_one_letter_code
_entity_poly.pdbx_strand_id
1 'polypeptide(L)'
;MMSSSFPLGFEYVENITRQECDSLDCRVFVVGYAEYLSEGMPVFSVGFEAEYLRMRYVSLFQKYGLQKAKKGYVSENEDPPRPRTKAHPLTDKRTIVSIE
;
A
#
# COMPACT_ATOMS: atom_id res chain seq x y z
N MET A 1 13.37 -26.92 -22.38
CA MET A 1 12.59 -26.23 -21.32
C MET A 1 12.22 -24.86 -21.87
N MET A 2 10.95 -24.62 -22.21
CA MET A 2 10.49 -23.30 -22.65
C MET A 2 10.17 -22.48 -21.41
N SER A 3 10.93 -21.41 -21.19
CA SER A 3 10.62 -20.38 -20.21
C SER A 3 9.32 -19.69 -20.62
N SER A 4 8.21 -20.01 -19.96
CA SER A 4 6.93 -19.34 -20.14
C SER A 4 7.03 -17.93 -19.55
N SER A 5 7.41 -16.95 -20.37
CA SER A 5 7.30 -15.55 -19.99
C SER A 5 5.83 -15.18 -19.93
N PHE A 6 5.28 -15.09 -18.72
CA PHE A 6 3.98 -14.45 -18.50
C PHE A 6 4.12 -12.97 -18.84
N PRO A 7 3.33 -12.41 -19.78
CA PRO A 7 3.39 -10.99 -20.06
C PRO A 7 2.90 -10.24 -18.81
N LEU A 8 3.77 -9.39 -18.25
CA LEU A 8 3.40 -8.47 -17.19
C LEU A 8 2.53 -7.38 -17.80
N GLY A 9 1.26 -7.30 -17.40
CA GLY A 9 0.40 -6.16 -17.74
C GLY A 9 0.83 -4.94 -16.93
N PHE A 10 1.02 -3.80 -17.60
CA PHE A 10 1.23 -2.50 -16.96
C PHE A 10 -0.03 -1.65 -17.14
N GLU A 11 -0.40 -0.91 -16.10
CA GLU A 11 -1.48 0.05 -16.14
C GLU A 11 -0.91 1.42 -15.74
N TYR A 12 -1.11 2.42 -16.60
CA TYR A 12 -0.70 3.78 -16.31
C TYR A 12 -1.83 4.52 -15.61
N VAL A 13 -1.58 4.98 -14.39
CA VAL A 13 -2.56 5.70 -13.58
C VAL A 13 -2.21 7.18 -13.59
N GLU A 14 -3.09 7.99 -14.16
CA GLU A 14 -2.97 9.44 -14.20
C GLU A 14 -3.62 10.10 -12.97
N ASN A 15 -3.27 11.36 -12.71
CA ASN A 15 -3.85 12.18 -11.63
C ASN A 15 -3.56 11.66 -10.20
N ILE A 16 -2.44 10.94 -10.02
CA ILE A 16 -1.93 10.64 -8.68
C ILE A 16 -1.28 11.90 -8.11
N THR A 17 -1.73 12.32 -6.94
CA THR A 17 -1.10 13.39 -6.17
C THR A 17 0.36 13.04 -5.92
N ARG A 18 1.28 13.91 -6.35
CA ARG A 18 2.72 13.71 -6.17
C ARG A 18 3.14 14.24 -4.82
N GLN A 19 4.06 13.54 -4.17
CA GLN A 19 4.78 14.08 -3.04
C GLN A 19 5.61 15.30 -3.49
N GLU A 20 5.65 16.37 -2.68
CA GLU A 20 6.56 17.49 -2.91
C GLU A 20 8.02 17.02 -2.86
N CYS A 21 8.88 17.54 -3.73
CA CYS A 21 10.26 17.09 -3.86
C CYS A 21 11.07 17.25 -2.56
N ASP A 22 10.72 18.24 -1.74
CA ASP A 22 11.41 18.53 -0.47
C ASP A 22 10.77 17.84 0.73
N SER A 23 9.73 17.02 0.51
CA SER A 23 9.02 16.34 1.58
C SER A 23 9.77 15.11 2.08
N LEU A 24 9.90 14.99 3.40
CA LEU A 24 10.48 13.83 4.09
C LEU A 24 9.48 12.66 4.27
N ASP A 25 8.30 12.75 3.64
CA ASP A 25 7.20 11.80 3.74
C ASP A 25 7.22 10.66 2.72
N CYS A 26 8.36 10.38 2.05
CA CYS A 26 8.39 9.44 0.94
C CYS A 26 7.90 8.05 1.34
N ARG A 27 8.28 7.62 2.55
CA ARG A 27 7.83 6.35 3.13
C ARG A 27 6.33 6.35 3.40
N VAL A 28 5.80 7.46 3.92
CA VAL A 28 4.37 7.60 4.21
C VAL A 28 3.59 7.57 2.90
N PHE A 29 4.12 8.19 1.85
CA PHE A 29 3.53 8.23 0.52
C PHE A 29 3.43 6.84 -0.12
N VAL A 30 4.52 6.08 -0.12
CA VAL A 30 4.55 4.70 -0.63
C VAL A 30 3.56 3.82 0.12
N VAL A 31 3.48 3.97 1.44
CA VAL A 31 2.57 3.19 2.29
C VAL A 31 1.10 3.54 2.00
N GLY A 32 0.78 4.83 1.92
CA GLY A 32 -0.58 5.28 1.54
C GLY A 32 -0.97 4.81 0.15
N TYR A 33 -0.04 4.82 -0.80
CA TYR A 33 -0.28 4.34 -2.17
C TYR A 33 -0.49 2.82 -2.22
N ALA A 34 0.26 2.04 -1.43
CA ALA A 34 0.04 0.60 -1.32
C ALA A 34 -1.33 0.28 -0.71
N GLU A 35 -1.77 1.04 0.32
CA GLU A 35 -3.11 0.91 0.89
C GLU A 35 -4.19 1.22 -0.16
N TYR A 36 -4.03 2.31 -0.92
CA TYR A 36 -4.89 2.68 -2.04
C TYR A 36 -5.12 1.51 -3.01
N LEU A 37 -4.03 0.91 -3.51
CA LEU A 37 -4.11 -0.23 -4.43
C LEU A 37 -4.74 -1.48 -3.79
N SER A 38 -4.52 -1.67 -2.49
CA SER A 38 -4.94 -2.89 -1.80
C SER A 38 -6.41 -2.88 -1.36
N GLU A 39 -6.90 -1.71 -0.93
CA GLU A 39 -8.26 -1.54 -0.40
C GLU A 39 -9.20 -0.86 -1.41
N GLY A 40 -8.69 -0.41 -2.56
CA GLY A 40 -9.48 0.34 -3.55
C GLY A 40 -10.00 1.68 -3.00
N MET A 41 -9.32 2.23 -2.00
CA MET A 41 -9.61 3.56 -1.45
C MET A 41 -9.55 4.59 -2.58
N PRO A 42 -10.25 5.73 -2.52
CA PRO A 42 -10.08 6.78 -3.53
C PRO A 42 -8.64 7.32 -3.49
N VAL A 43 -8.08 7.61 -4.67
CA VAL A 43 -6.80 8.32 -4.80
C VAL A 43 -6.90 9.59 -3.94
N PHE A 44 -5.84 9.93 -3.21
CA PHE A 44 -5.72 11.14 -2.39
C PHE A 44 -5.87 12.43 -3.23
N SER A 45 -7.03 12.67 -3.85
CA SER A 45 -7.31 13.81 -4.72
C SER A 45 -7.42 15.10 -3.94
N VAL A 46 -7.77 15.02 -2.65
CA VAL A 46 -7.79 16.13 -1.70
C VAL A 46 -6.65 15.94 -0.72
N GLY A 47 -5.45 16.34 -1.13
CA GLY A 47 -4.28 16.39 -0.26
C GLY A 47 -3.77 15.02 0.19
N PHE A 48 -2.50 14.75 -0.08
CA PHE A 48 -1.84 13.64 0.59
C PHE A 48 -1.74 13.96 2.09
N GLU A 49 -2.62 13.36 2.90
CA GLU A 49 -2.74 13.63 4.34
C GLU A 49 -1.65 12.89 5.13
N ALA A 50 -0.39 13.27 4.86
CA ALA A 50 0.81 12.66 5.41
C ALA A 50 0.77 12.57 6.94
N GLU A 51 0.24 13.61 7.59
CA GLU A 51 0.09 13.68 9.03
C GLU A 51 -0.87 12.61 9.58
N TYR A 52 -2.03 12.43 8.94
CA TYR A 52 -2.98 11.39 9.31
C TYR A 52 -2.35 9.99 9.18
N LEU A 53 -1.70 9.72 8.05
CA LEU A 53 -1.03 8.44 7.82
C LEU A 53 0.10 8.21 8.83
N ARG A 54 0.91 9.24 9.15
CA ARG A 54 1.92 9.17 10.21
C ARG A 54 1.29 8.80 11.55
N MET A 55 0.23 9.48 11.98
CA MET A 55 -0.44 9.20 13.26
C MET A 55 -0.99 7.77 13.31
N ARG A 56 -1.64 7.32 12.23
CA ARG A 56 -2.18 5.95 12.13
C ARG A 56 -1.08 4.91 12.27
N TYR A 57 0.02 5.07 11.53
CA TYR A 57 1.14 4.12 11.56
C TYR A 57 1.93 4.16 12.86
N VAL A 58 2.17 5.35 13.44
CA VAL A 58 2.78 5.48 14.78
C VAL A 58 1.93 4.76 15.82
N SER A 59 0.61 4.93 15.79
CA SER A 59 -0.31 4.25 16.71
C SER A 59 -0.29 2.73 16.54
N LEU A 60 -0.26 2.24 15.29
CA LEU A 60 -0.12 0.82 14.98
C LEU A 60 1.20 0.23 15.51
N PHE A 61 2.32 0.92 15.29
CA PHE A 61 3.63 0.49 15.78
C PHE A 61 3.70 0.48 17.31
N GLN A 62 3.16 1.49 17.98
CA GLN A 62 3.09 1.53 19.44
C GLN A 62 2.26 0.36 19.99
N LYS A 63 1.09 0.10 19.40
CA LYS A 63 0.24 -1.04 19.80
C LYS A 63 0.95 -2.37 19.60
N TYR A 64 1.60 -2.56 18.46
CA TYR A 64 2.37 -3.77 18.18
C TYR A 64 3.54 -3.92 19.16
N GLY A 65 4.31 -2.86 19.41
CA GLY A 65 5.41 -2.86 20.38
C GLY A 65 4.95 -3.23 21.80
N LEU A 66 3.82 -2.68 22.25
CA LEU A 66 3.21 -3.03 23.53
C LEU A 66 2.78 -4.50 23.58
N GLN A 67 2.17 -5.01 22.51
CA GLN A 67 1.79 -6.42 22.42
C GLN A 67 2.99 -7.35 22.43
N LYS A 68 4.06 -6.99 21.70
CA LYS A 68 5.32 -7.73 21.65
C LYS A 68 5.99 -7.80 23.02
N ALA A 69 6.05 -6.66 23.73
CA ALA A 69 6.56 -6.58 25.09
C ALA A 69 5.72 -7.40 26.08
N LYS A 70 4.38 -7.29 26.01
CA LYS A 70 3.46 -8.04 26.90
C LYS A 70 3.58 -9.55 26.73
N LYS A 71 3.77 -10.04 25.51
CA LYS A 71 3.91 -11.48 25.24
C LYS A 71 5.31 -12.03 25.57
N GLY A 72 6.28 -11.19 25.93
CA GLY A 72 7.65 -11.64 26.20
C GLY A 72 8.36 -12.19 24.97
N TYR A 73 8.04 -11.67 23.79
CA TYR A 73 8.59 -12.17 22.53
C TYR A 73 10.12 -12.07 22.50
N VAL A 74 10.76 -13.22 22.35
CA VAL A 74 12.22 -13.33 22.25
C VAL A 74 12.69 -13.13 20.80
N SER A 75 11.81 -13.34 19.80
CA SER A 75 12.16 -13.32 18.37
C SER A 75 11.00 -12.85 17.48
N GLU A 76 11.32 -12.30 16.30
CA GLU A 76 10.36 -11.92 15.24
C GLU A 76 9.60 -13.11 14.64
N ASN A 77 10.10 -14.34 14.81
CA ASN A 77 9.44 -15.56 14.29
C ASN A 77 8.10 -15.86 14.95
N GLU A 78 7.81 -15.26 16.09
CA GLU A 78 6.53 -15.47 16.76
C GLU A 78 5.45 -14.50 16.26
N ASP A 79 5.75 -13.60 15.32
CA ASP A 79 4.79 -12.58 14.90
C ASP A 79 3.46 -13.17 14.44
N PRO A 80 2.32 -12.55 14.83
CA PRO A 80 1.03 -12.97 14.35
C PRO A 80 1.03 -13.00 12.82
N PRO A 81 0.34 -13.96 12.18
CA PRO A 81 0.24 -14.01 10.74
C PRO A 81 -0.19 -12.64 10.20
N ARG A 82 0.61 -12.11 9.26
CA ARG A 82 0.33 -10.81 8.64
C ARG A 82 -1.12 -10.80 8.15
N PRO A 83 -1.95 -9.80 8.50
CA PRO A 83 -3.32 -9.74 8.03
C PRO A 83 -3.32 -9.84 6.52
N ARG A 84 -3.97 -10.88 5.99
CA ARG A 84 -4.09 -11.04 4.54
C ARG A 84 -5.00 -9.92 4.04
N THR A 85 -4.45 -9.02 3.22
CA THR A 85 -5.28 -8.10 2.44
C THR A 85 -6.23 -8.95 1.61
N LYS A 86 -7.54 -8.77 1.78
CA LYS A 86 -8.51 -9.41 0.89
C LYS A 86 -8.38 -8.70 -0.45
N ALA A 87 -7.93 -9.43 -1.48
CA ALA A 87 -7.93 -8.89 -2.84
C ALA A 87 -9.38 -8.58 -3.22
N HIS A 88 -9.73 -7.31 -3.31
CA HIS A 88 -10.96 -6.90 -3.96
C HIS A 88 -10.80 -7.16 -5.47
N PRO A 89 -11.73 -7.87 -6.12
CA PRO A 89 -11.70 -8.01 -7.58
C PRO A 89 -11.79 -6.61 -8.19
N LEU A 90 -10.73 -6.19 -8.89
CA LEU A 90 -10.75 -4.99 -9.71
C LEU A 90 -11.89 -5.17 -10.73
N THR A 91 -12.94 -4.36 -10.61
CA THR A 91 -14.12 -4.49 -11.47
C THR A 91 -13.77 -3.98 -12.86
N ASP A 92 -13.48 -4.91 -13.75
CA ASP A 92 -13.17 -4.67 -15.16
C ASP A 92 -14.28 -3.88 -15.86
N LYS A 93 -13.99 -2.62 -16.18
CA LYS A 93 -14.59 -1.96 -17.36
C LYS A 93 -13.46 -1.69 -18.34
N ARG A 94 -12.99 -2.77 -18.99
CA ARG A 94 -11.99 -2.71 -20.06
C ARG A 94 -12.61 -2.06 -21.29
N THR A 95 -12.32 -0.79 -21.52
CA THR A 95 -12.37 -0.21 -22.87
C THR A 95 -10.96 -0.27 -23.42
N ILE A 96 -10.67 -1.33 -24.16
CA ILE A 96 -9.42 -1.46 -24.90
C ILE A 96 -9.49 -0.45 -26.06
N VAL A 97 -8.73 0.63 -25.97
CA VAL A 97 -8.47 1.51 -27.12
C VAL A 97 -7.18 1.03 -27.76
N SER A 98 -7.29 0.43 -28.94
CA SER A 98 -6.15 0.15 -29.80
C SER A 98 -5.65 1.46 -30.40
N ILE A 99 -4.36 1.76 -30.23
CA ILE A 99 -3.70 2.83 -30.96
C ILE A 99 -3.19 2.22 -32.28
N GLU A 100 -3.63 2.80 -33.40
CA GLU A 100 -3.12 2.55 -34.76
C GLU A 100 -1.84 3.37 -35.01
#